data_AF-A0A934F425-F1
#
_entry.id   AF-A0A934F425-F1
#
_cell.length_a   1.000
_cell.length_b   1.000
_cell.length_c   1.000
_cell.angle_alpha   90.00
_cell.angle_beta   90.00
_cell.angle_gamma   90.00
#
_symmetry.space_group_name_H-M   'P 1'
#
loop_
_entity.id
_entity.type
_entity.pdbx_description
1 polymer ?
#
loop_
_entity_poly.entity_id
_entity_poly.type
_entity_poly.pdbx_seq_one_letter_code
_entity_poly.pdbx_strand_id
1 'polypeptide(L)' 'MTDELLKSRSIVIVEVVVTQGTMLLASATRLQEAFPRVRLRVFALIRTMSQQEILQIEDIRTGTIQPRGERAVRTP' A
#
# COMPACT_ATOMS: atom_id res chain seq x y z
N MET A 1 -5.29 -13.74 10.87
CA MET A 1 -5.41 -12.73 9.78
C MET A 1 -5.12 -13.32 8.39
N THR A 2 -4.24 -14.32 8.27
CA THR A 2 -3.91 -15.00 7.00
C THR A 2 -5.08 -15.78 6.38
N ASP A 3 -5.95 -16.34 7.21
CA ASP A 3 -7.01 -17.27 6.76
C ASP A 3 -8.16 -16.58 5.99
N GLU A 4 -8.50 -15.36 6.36
CA GLU A 4 -9.47 -14.50 5.66
C GLU A 4 -8.98 -14.10 4.26
N LEU A 5 -7.69 -13.73 4.15
CA LEU A 5 -7.05 -13.41 2.88
C LEU A 5 -6.99 -14.63 1.95
N LEU A 6 -6.78 -15.83 2.51
CA LEU A 6 -6.78 -17.09 1.78
C LEU A 6 -8.17 -17.48 1.25
N LYS A 7 -9.25 -17.11 1.95
CA LYS A 7 -10.63 -17.33 1.49
C LYS A 7 -11.04 -16.37 0.38
N SER A 8 -10.45 -15.17 0.36
CA SER A 8 -10.80 -14.15 -0.64
C SER A 8 -10.22 -14.50 -2.01
N ARG A 9 -11.07 -14.49 -3.04
CA ARG A 9 -10.63 -14.70 -4.44
C ARG A 9 -9.90 -13.49 -5.03
N SER A 10 -9.85 -12.37 -4.32
CA SER A 10 -9.20 -11.14 -4.76
C SER A 10 -8.59 -10.34 -3.62
N ILE A 11 -7.44 -9.74 -3.87
CA ILE A 11 -6.78 -8.78 -2.98
C ILE A 11 -6.71 -7.43 -3.71
N VAL A 12 -7.09 -6.36 -3.01
CA VAL A 12 -6.96 -4.98 -3.48
C VAL A 12 -5.92 -4.27 -2.62
N ILE A 13 -4.83 -3.83 -3.26
CA ILE A 13 -3.81 -3.01 -2.63
C ILE A 13 -4.15 -1.56 -2.92
N VAL A 14 -4.17 -0.73 -1.88
CA VAL A 14 -4.38 0.72 -2.00
C VAL A 14 -3.18 1.42 -1.38
N GLU A 15 -2.45 2.17 -2.20
CA GLU A 15 -1.40 3.08 -1.74
C GLU A 15 -1.85 4.54 -1.89
N VAL A 16 -1.44 5.38 -0.95
CA VAL A 16 -1.78 6.81 -1.00
C VAL A 16 -0.97 7.51 -2.10
N VAL A 17 0.33 7.18 -2.22
CA VAL A 17 1.22 7.79 -3.22
C VAL A 17 2.11 6.72 -3.82
N VAL A 18 2.23 6.75 -5.14
CA VAL A 18 3.17 5.93 -5.91
C VAL A 18 4.14 6.83 -6.66
N THR A 19 5.43 6.54 -6.54
CA THR A 19 6.47 7.20 -7.34
C THR A 19 6.71 6.42 -8.64
N GLN A 20 7.89 5.81 -8.79
CA GLN A 20 8.21 4.92 -9.90
C GLN A 20 7.41 3.60 -9.88
N GLY A 21 6.77 3.28 -8.75
CA GLY A 21 5.98 2.05 -8.59
C GLY A 21 6.80 0.79 -8.36
N THR A 22 8.13 0.88 -8.29
CA THR A 22 9.02 -0.29 -8.07
C THR A 22 8.65 -1.06 -6.80
N MET A 23 8.43 -0.36 -5.69
CA MET A 23 8.07 -0.99 -4.41
C MET A 23 6.68 -1.62 -4.45
N LEU A 24 5.71 -0.93 -5.06
CA LEU A 24 4.35 -1.41 -5.23
C LEU A 24 4.30 -2.67 -6.10
N LEU A 25 5.04 -2.69 -7.20
CA LEU A 25 5.18 -3.85 -8.08
C LEU A 25 5.89 -5.01 -7.37
N ALA A 26 6.99 -4.75 -6.65
CA ALA A 26 7.67 -5.78 -5.87
C ALA A 26 6.74 -6.42 -4.83
N SER A 27 5.94 -5.59 -4.14
CA SER A 27 4.96 -6.05 -3.15
C SER A 27 3.83 -6.87 -3.79
N ALA A 28 3.29 -6.41 -4.92
CA ALA A 28 2.28 -7.14 -5.67
C ALA A 28 2.81 -8.49 -6.20
N THR A 29 4.03 -8.52 -6.71
CA THR A 29 4.69 -9.77 -7.16
C THR A 29 4.85 -10.76 -6.02
N ARG A 30 5.35 -10.32 -4.86
CA ARG A 30 5.47 -11.17 -3.66
C ARG A 30 4.12 -11.73 -3.22
N LEU A 31 3.06 -10.92 -3.28
CA LEU A 31 1.70 -11.38 -2.97
C LEU A 31 1.18 -12.37 -4.02
N GLN A 32 1.48 -12.18 -5.30
CA GLN A 32 1.09 -13.10 -6.35
C GLN A 32 1.80 -14.45 -6.22
N GLU A 33 3.07 -14.46 -5.82
CA GLU A 33 3.83 -15.67 -5.53
C GLU A 33 3.26 -16.42 -4.31
N ALA A 34 2.90 -15.70 -3.24
CA ALA A 34 2.31 -16.29 -2.04
C ALA A 34 0.87 -16.79 -2.24
N PHE A 35 0.11 -16.14 -3.14
CA PHE A 35 -1.29 -16.45 -3.41
C PHE A 35 -1.57 -16.59 -4.93
N PRO A 36 -1.08 -17.65 -5.59
CA PRO A 36 -1.08 -17.76 -7.07
C PRO A 36 -2.46 -17.73 -7.72
N ARG A 37 -3.51 -18.08 -6.97
CA ARG A 37 -4.89 -18.17 -7.47
C ARG A 37 -5.74 -16.94 -7.14
N VAL A 38 -5.17 -15.98 -6.42
CA VAL A 38 -5.87 -14.75 -6.03
C VAL A 38 -5.70 -13.69 -7.10
N ARG A 39 -6.80 -13.01 -7.45
CA ARG A 39 -6.75 -11.86 -8.34
C ARG A 39 -6.25 -10.63 -7.59
N LEU A 40 -5.07 -10.14 -7.95
CA LEU A 40 -4.54 -8.89 -7.41
C LEU A 40 -5.01 -7.69 -8.23
N ARG A 41 -5.42 -6.63 -7.54
CA ARG A 41 -5.67 -5.30 -8.10
C ARG A 41 -4.94 -4.27 -7.26
N VAL A 42 -4.44 -3.24 -7.92
CA VAL A 42 -3.64 -2.22 -7.26
C VAL A 42 -4.17 -0.85 -7.65
N PHE A 43 -4.36 0.00 -6.65
CA PHE A 43 -4.80 1.37 -6.81
C PHE A 43 -3.87 2.31 -6.05
N ALA A 44 -3.63 3.46 -6.66
CA ALA A 44 -2.93 4.56 -6.02
C ALA A 44 -3.82 5.79 -6.09
N LEU A 45 -3.89 6.57 -5.01
CA LEU A 45 -4.59 7.85 -5.04
C LEU A 45 -3.83 8.87 -5.89
N ILE A 46 -2.50 8.86 -5.79
CA ILE A 46 -1.61 9.79 -6.51
C ILE A 46 -0.45 9.02 -7.12
N ARG A 47 -0.06 9.37 -8.36
CA ARG A 47 1.19 8.92 -8.99
C ARG A 47 2.05 10.13 -9.33
N THR A 48 3.30 10.14 -8.88
CA THR A 48 4.30 11.18 -9.19
C THR A 48 5.48 10.55 -9.93
N MET A 49 5.84 11.05 -11.10
CA MET A 49 6.87 10.45 -11.98
C MET A 49 8.17 11.26 -12.04
N SER A 50 8.18 12.49 -11.53
CA SER A 50 9.31 13.40 -11.57
C SER A 50 9.41 14.24 -10.29
N GLN A 51 10.62 14.75 -10.00
CA GLN A 51 10.82 15.70 -8.89
C GLN A 51 10.06 17.02 -9.10
N GLN A 52 9.72 17.37 -10.34
CA GLN A 52 9.00 18.62 -10.66
C GLN A 52 7.55 18.60 -10.12
N GLU A 53 6.99 17.42 -9.89
CA GLU A 53 5.66 17.24 -9.31
C GLU A 53 5.68 17.28 -7.77
N ILE A 54 6.87 17.36 -7.17
CA ILE A 54 7.08 17.33 -5.73
C ILE A 54 7.44 18.74 -5.25
N LEU A 55 6.53 19.36 -4.51
CA LEU A 55 6.76 20.71 -3.97
C LEU A 55 7.86 20.72 -2.89
N GLN A 56 7.92 19.66 -2.08
CA GLN A 56 8.84 19.55 -0.96
C GLN A 56 9.05 18.07 -0.60
N ILE A 57 10.29 17.69 -0.29
CA ILE A 57 10.63 16.40 0.31
C ILE A 57 11.02 16.67 1.76
N GLU A 58 10.32 16.02 2.70
CA GLU A 58 10.68 16.05 4.10
C GLU A 58 11.61 14.87 4.43
N ASP A 59 12.85 15.16 4.82
CA ASP A 59 13.82 14.15 5.27
C ASP A 59 13.64 13.87 6.77
N ILE A 60 12.52 13.22 7.13
CA ILE A 60 12.20 12.88 8.52
C ILE A 60 13.09 11.71 8.96
N ARG A 61 14.17 12.00 9.70
CA ARG A 61 15.12 11.00 10.20
C ARG A 61 14.74 10.42 11.57
N THR A 62 13.97 11.17 12.36
CA THR A 62 13.48 10.76 13.68
C THR A 62 12.13 11.45 13.94
N GLY A 63 11.23 10.76 14.63
CA GLY A 63 9.92 11.31 14.95
C GLY A 63 9.06 10.31 15.72
N THR A 64 8.02 10.82 16.38
CA THR A 64 7.02 10.00 17.07
C THR A 64 5.69 10.14 16.35
N ILE A 65 5.18 9.04 15.79
CA ILE A 65 3.82 9.00 15.26
C ILE A 65 2.88 8.89 16.46
N GLN A 66 2.14 9.95 16.74
CA GLN A 66 1.02 9.89 17.68
C GLN A 66 -0.26 9.60 16.87
N PRO A 67 -0.89 8.43 17.07
CA PRO A 67 -2.19 8.17 16.47
C PRO A 67 -3.17 9.24 16.96
N ARG A 68 -3.83 9.95 16.03
CA ARG A 68 -4.87 10.93 16.35
C ARG A 68 -6.23 10.36 15.98
N GLY A 69 -7.17 10.36 16.94
CA GLY A 69 -8.52 9.80 16.80
C GLY A 69 -8.65 8.36 17.28
N GLU A 70 -9.89 7.86 17.32
CA GLU A 70 -10.14 6.44 17.50
C GLU A 70 -9.60 5.70 16.27
N ARG A 71 -8.74 4.69 16.47
CA ARG A 71 -8.33 3.77 15.39
C ARG A 71 -9.58 3.38 14.61
N ALA A 72 -9.52 3.38 13.28
CA ALA A 72 -10.59 2.80 12.48
C ALA A 72 -10.87 1.38 13.01
N VAL A 73 -11.95 1.23 13.78
CA VAL A 73 -12.37 -0.05 14.31
C VAL A 73 -12.85 -0.83 13.10
N ARG A 74 -12.05 -1.79 12.67
CA ARG A 74 -12.51 -2.79 11.72
C ARG A 74 -13.28 -3.83 12.51
N THR A 75 -14.60 -3.76 12.43
CA THR A 75 -15.45 -4.90 12.77
C THR A 75 -15.11 -6.01 11.77
N PRO A 76 -14.80 -7.24 12.22
CA PRO A 76 -14.57 -8.37 11.34
C PRO A 76 -15.78 -8.65 10.44
#